data_AF-A0A257JC01-F1
#
_entry.id   AF-A0A257JC01-F1
#
_cell.length_a   1.000
_cell.length_b   1.000
_cell.length_c   1.000
_cell.angle_alpha   90.00
_cell.angle_beta   90.00
_cell.angle_gamma   90.00
#
_symmetry.space_group_name_H-M   'P 1'
#
loop_
_entity.id
_entity.type
_entity.pdbx_description
1 polymer ?
#
loop_
_entity_poly.entity_id
_entity_poly.type
_entity_poly.pdbx_seq_one_letter_code
_entity_poly.pdbx_strand_id
1 'polypeptide(L)'
;MSAFDILVHHSEGLMARFETHNAPTWQWFEPSLSYDNARIPQALIAAGVSLSRPDMLAIGLKSLGWLDTIQKAPNGFFRAVGSSTPSIAFAPPRLLDQQPIEACATVDAALAAYEATRQSKWLIMAQTAHAWFFGENDNGLPLSDLRGGCYDGLTETGLNRNQGAESILALQMSNCAMARATNIGINQPLRPIGLSM
;
A
#
# COMPACT_ATOMS: atom_id res chain seq x y z
N MET A 1 -30.21 5.11 4.66
CA MET A 1 -29.19 4.72 3.66
C MET A 1 -28.59 3.40 4.10
N SER A 2 -28.69 2.36 3.28
CA SER A 2 -28.15 1.03 3.61
C SER A 2 -26.64 0.96 3.40
N ALA A 3 -25.98 -0.08 3.92
CA ALA A 3 -24.55 -0.32 3.64
C ALA A 3 -24.26 -0.48 2.14
N PHE A 4 -25.21 -1.06 1.40
CA PHE A 4 -25.13 -1.18 -0.05
C PHE A 4 -25.18 0.20 -0.72
N ASP A 5 -26.11 1.07 -0.31
CA ASP A 5 -26.23 2.43 -0.86
C ASP A 5 -24.96 3.25 -0.59
N ILE A 6 -24.37 3.12 0.61
CA ILE A 6 -23.11 3.77 0.97
C ILE A 6 -21.97 3.29 0.06
N LEU A 7 -21.86 1.97 -0.17
CA LEU A 7 -20.84 1.39 -1.04
C LEU A 7 -20.98 1.91 -2.47
N VAL A 8 -22.20 1.91 -3.03
CA VAL A 8 -22.48 2.44 -4.37
C VAL A 8 -22.12 3.92 -4.44
N HIS A 9 -22.62 4.73 -3.50
CA HIS A 9 -22.41 6.18 -3.53
C HIS A 9 -20.92 6.56 -3.50
N HIS A 10 -20.14 5.99 -2.59
CA HIS A 10 -18.72 6.32 -2.48
C HIS A 10 -17.87 5.73 -3.60
N SER A 11 -18.19 4.52 -4.10
CA SER A 11 -17.46 3.95 -5.23
C SER A 11 -17.69 4.73 -6.52
N GLU A 12 -18.91 5.18 -6.81
CA GLU A 12 -19.20 6.09 -7.93
C GLU A 12 -18.47 7.43 -7.77
N GLY A 13 -18.38 7.95 -6.53
CA GLY A 13 -17.57 9.13 -6.24
C GLY A 13 -16.09 8.93 -6.61
N LEU A 14 -15.50 7.78 -6.30
CA LEU A 14 -14.12 7.47 -6.70
C LEU A 14 -13.98 7.34 -8.22
N MET A 15 -14.94 6.73 -8.91
CA MET A 15 -14.95 6.63 -10.38
C MET A 15 -14.93 8.02 -11.02
N ALA A 16 -15.81 8.92 -10.59
CA ALA A 16 -15.85 10.29 -11.09
C ALA A 16 -14.54 11.07 -10.85
N ARG A 17 -13.89 10.84 -9.70
CA ARG A 17 -12.59 11.44 -9.39
C ARG A 17 -11.47 10.90 -10.28
N PHE A 18 -11.48 9.60 -10.57
CA PHE A 18 -10.55 9.00 -11.52
C PHE A 18 -10.74 9.61 -12.91
N GLU A 19 -11.98 9.66 -13.42
CA GLU A 19 -12.29 10.25 -14.72
C GLU A 19 -11.82 11.70 -14.84
N THR A 20 -11.98 12.48 -13.75
CA THR A 20 -11.58 13.88 -13.71
C THR A 20 -10.07 14.10 -13.77
N HIS A 21 -9.28 13.27 -13.07
CA HIS A 21 -7.85 13.55 -12.85
C HIS A 21 -6.89 12.62 -13.60
N ASN A 22 -7.35 11.47 -14.08
CA ASN A 22 -6.46 10.54 -14.77
C ASN A 22 -5.95 11.15 -16.08
N ALA A 23 -4.66 10.93 -16.35
CA ALA A 23 -3.96 11.36 -17.54
C ALA A 23 -2.92 10.29 -17.94
N PRO A 24 -2.34 10.33 -19.16
CA PRO A 24 -1.41 9.29 -19.62
C PRO A 24 -0.29 8.95 -18.62
N THR A 25 0.28 9.95 -17.96
CA THR A 25 1.37 9.80 -16.97
C THR A 25 0.89 9.78 -15.52
N TRP A 26 -0.42 9.93 -15.27
CA TRP A 26 -1.00 10.10 -13.94
C TRP A 26 -2.29 9.30 -13.83
N GLN A 27 -2.19 8.01 -13.44
CA GLN A 27 -3.34 7.11 -13.37
C GLN A 27 -3.95 7.12 -11.96
N TRP A 28 -4.31 8.31 -11.47
CA TRP A 28 -4.73 8.54 -10.08
C TRP A 28 -6.02 9.37 -9.95
N PHE A 29 -6.63 9.30 -8.77
CA PHE A 29 -7.93 9.88 -8.43
C PHE A 29 -7.88 11.37 -8.09
N GLU A 30 -6.71 11.87 -7.75
CA GLU A 30 -6.51 13.21 -7.23
C GLU A 30 -5.32 13.87 -7.94
N PRO A 31 -5.21 15.21 -7.93
CA PRO A 31 -4.04 15.89 -8.47
C PRO A 31 -2.72 15.52 -7.76
N SER A 32 -2.76 14.91 -6.57
CA SER A 32 -1.56 14.57 -5.82
C SER A 32 -1.71 13.26 -5.04
N LEU A 33 -0.59 12.75 -4.54
CA LEU A 33 -0.55 11.65 -3.57
C LEU A 33 -0.35 12.22 -2.17
N SER A 34 -0.90 11.52 -1.18
CA SER A 34 -0.76 11.85 0.24
C SER A 34 -0.21 10.63 1.01
N TYR A 35 -0.89 10.15 2.04
CA TYR A 35 -0.55 8.93 2.77
C TYR A 35 -1.75 7.97 2.76
N ASP A 36 -1.51 6.70 3.10
CA ASP A 36 -2.52 5.63 3.07
C ASP A 36 -3.17 5.46 1.68
N ASN A 37 -2.42 5.80 0.62
CA ASN A 37 -2.94 5.97 -0.74
C ASN A 37 -3.57 4.68 -1.27
N ALA A 38 -2.98 3.52 -0.94
CA ALA A 38 -3.42 2.22 -1.41
C ALA A 38 -4.85 1.84 -0.95
N ARG A 39 -5.44 2.53 0.04
CA ARG A 39 -6.84 2.33 0.44
C ARG A 39 -7.83 2.71 -0.66
N ILE A 40 -7.52 3.71 -1.50
CA ILE A 40 -8.41 4.15 -2.58
C ILE A 40 -8.59 3.04 -3.64
N PRO A 41 -7.52 2.49 -4.25
CA PRO A 41 -7.68 1.37 -5.17
C PRO A 41 -8.23 0.12 -4.49
N GLN A 42 -7.86 -0.16 -3.23
CA GLN A 42 -8.43 -1.28 -2.47
C GLN A 42 -9.96 -1.16 -2.38
N ALA A 43 -10.48 0.02 -2.07
CA ALA A 43 -11.91 0.27 -1.98
C ALA A 43 -12.62 0.00 -3.31
N LEU A 44 -12.06 0.43 -4.44
CA LEU A 44 -12.64 0.14 -5.76
C LEU A 44 -12.55 -1.33 -6.17
N ILE A 45 -11.48 -2.03 -5.80
CA ILE A 45 -11.37 -3.48 -6.03
C ILE A 45 -12.48 -4.20 -5.24
N ALA A 46 -12.63 -3.89 -3.95
CA ALA A 46 -13.64 -4.48 -3.10
C ALA A 46 -15.07 -4.15 -3.58
N ALA A 47 -15.32 -2.90 -3.98
CA ALA A 47 -16.60 -2.46 -4.54
C ALA A 47 -16.89 -3.16 -5.88
N GLY A 48 -15.92 -3.23 -6.78
CA GLY A 48 -16.06 -3.88 -8.09
C GLY A 48 -16.42 -5.36 -7.97
N VAL A 49 -15.82 -6.07 -7.01
CA VAL A 49 -16.18 -7.46 -6.71
C VAL A 49 -17.59 -7.54 -6.10
N SER A 50 -17.87 -6.76 -5.06
CA SER A 50 -19.12 -6.85 -4.29
C SER A 50 -20.36 -6.41 -5.09
N LEU A 51 -20.19 -5.43 -5.99
CA LEU A 51 -21.25 -4.88 -6.82
C LEU A 51 -21.31 -5.52 -8.22
N SER A 52 -20.42 -6.49 -8.51
CA SER A 52 -20.27 -7.08 -9.86
C SER A 52 -20.04 -6.01 -10.94
N ARG A 53 -19.19 -5.01 -10.65
CA ARG A 53 -18.84 -3.88 -11.51
C ARG A 53 -17.42 -4.04 -12.06
N PRO A 54 -17.25 -4.66 -13.25
CA PRO A 54 -15.92 -4.96 -13.80
C PRO A 54 -15.13 -3.69 -14.16
N ASP A 55 -15.81 -2.59 -14.44
CA ASP A 55 -15.23 -1.27 -14.67
C ASP A 55 -14.58 -0.69 -13.40
N MET A 56 -15.27 -0.76 -12.25
CA MET A 56 -14.70 -0.37 -10.95
C MET A 56 -13.48 -1.22 -10.59
N LEU A 57 -13.59 -2.54 -10.78
CA LEU A 57 -12.48 -3.46 -10.55
C LEU A 57 -11.28 -3.12 -11.45
N ALA A 58 -11.52 -2.86 -12.73
CA ALA A 58 -10.46 -2.51 -13.68
C ALA A 58 -9.74 -1.21 -13.28
N ILE A 59 -10.47 -0.17 -12.86
CA ILE A 59 -9.87 1.09 -12.40
C ILE A 59 -9.10 0.90 -11.10
N GLY A 60 -9.64 0.14 -10.14
CA GLY A 60 -8.92 -0.18 -8.90
C GLY A 60 -7.61 -0.91 -9.15
N LEU A 61 -7.60 -1.93 -10.02
CA LEU A 61 -6.38 -2.65 -10.40
C LEU A 61 -5.39 -1.78 -11.18
N LYS A 62 -5.88 -0.94 -12.09
CA LYS A 62 -5.07 -0.03 -12.90
C LYS A 62 -4.35 1.00 -12.03
N SER A 63 -5.08 1.64 -11.13
CA SER A 63 -4.54 2.65 -10.21
C SER A 63 -3.60 2.03 -9.18
N LEU A 64 -3.89 0.83 -8.65
CA LEU A 64 -2.94 0.10 -7.78
C LEU A 64 -1.64 -0.24 -8.52
N GLY A 65 -1.74 -0.73 -9.75
CA GLY A 65 -0.58 -1.04 -10.58
C GLY A 65 0.27 0.18 -10.88
N TRP A 66 -0.35 1.34 -11.11
CA TRP A 66 0.37 2.60 -11.25
C TRP A 66 1.03 3.02 -9.94
N LEU A 67 0.31 2.93 -8.81
CA LEU A 67 0.86 3.27 -7.49
C LEU A 67 2.08 2.41 -7.14
N ASP A 68 2.08 1.13 -7.49
CA ASP A 68 3.26 0.25 -7.34
C ASP A 68 4.48 0.78 -8.09
N THR A 69 4.31 1.40 -9.28
CA THR A 69 5.44 2.02 -10.00
C THR A 69 5.96 3.28 -9.31
N ILE A 70 5.08 4.00 -8.64
CA ILE A 70 5.40 5.23 -7.91
C ILE A 70 6.10 4.91 -6.59
N GLN A 71 5.66 3.84 -5.91
CA GLN A 71 6.15 3.40 -4.60
C GLN A 71 7.29 2.37 -4.70
N LYS A 72 8.02 2.34 -5.82
CA LYS A 72 9.13 1.42 -6.06
C LYS A 72 10.43 2.18 -6.24
N ALA A 73 11.38 1.90 -5.36
CA ALA A 73 12.73 2.41 -5.47
C ALA A 73 13.46 1.80 -6.69
N PRO A 74 14.51 2.45 -7.24
CA PRO A 74 15.28 1.91 -8.35
C PRO A 74 15.91 0.53 -8.08
N ASN A 75 16.17 0.19 -6.81
CA ASN A 75 16.65 -1.12 -6.38
C ASN A 75 15.54 -2.16 -6.18
N GLY A 76 14.28 -1.80 -6.43
CA GLY A 76 13.11 -2.67 -6.33
C GLY A 76 12.44 -2.70 -4.95
N PHE A 77 12.99 -2.02 -3.94
CA PHE A 77 12.36 -1.94 -2.61
C PHE A 77 11.08 -1.11 -2.63
N PHE A 78 10.20 -1.41 -1.69
CA PHE A 78 9.05 -0.56 -1.44
C PHE A 78 9.53 0.77 -0.88
N ARG A 79 8.94 1.85 -1.37
CA ARG A 79 9.20 3.21 -0.94
C ARG A 79 7.85 3.90 -0.77
N ALA A 80 7.40 4.03 0.47
CA ALA A 80 6.14 4.70 0.75
C ALA A 80 6.17 6.15 0.25
N VAL A 81 5.00 6.68 -0.11
CA VAL A 81 4.86 8.12 -0.31
C VAL A 81 5.07 8.80 1.04
N GLY A 82 5.92 9.81 1.05
CA GLY A 82 6.21 10.58 2.25
C GLY A 82 5.06 11.50 2.63
N SER A 83 4.79 11.60 3.93
CA SER A 83 3.75 12.48 4.49
C SER A 83 4.21 13.91 4.76
N SER A 84 5.51 14.18 4.67
CA SER A 84 6.05 15.49 5.02
C SER A 84 5.91 16.49 3.87
N THR A 85 5.31 17.65 4.20
CA THR A 85 5.05 18.83 3.36
C THR A 85 3.93 18.68 2.31
N PRO A 86 3.28 19.81 1.92
CA PRO A 86 2.24 19.78 0.90
C PRO A 86 2.75 19.22 -0.43
N SER A 87 1.95 18.33 -1.02
CA SER A 87 2.17 17.80 -2.35
C SER A 87 2.02 18.87 -3.43
N ILE A 88 2.80 18.77 -4.51
CA ILE A 88 2.61 19.59 -5.71
C ILE A 88 1.73 18.78 -6.68
N ALA A 89 0.73 19.45 -7.26
CA ALA A 89 -0.17 18.81 -8.22
C ALA A 89 0.60 18.22 -9.42
N PHE A 90 0.32 16.96 -9.72
CA PHE A 90 0.85 16.17 -10.83
C PHE A 90 2.38 16.03 -10.83
N ALA A 91 3.01 16.16 -9.67
CA ALA A 91 4.44 15.96 -9.48
C ALA A 91 4.74 14.58 -8.84
N PRO A 92 5.96 14.05 -9.00
CA PRO A 92 6.41 12.88 -8.26
C PRO A 92 6.21 13.06 -6.74
N PRO A 93 5.87 11.99 -6.01
CA PRO A 93 5.71 12.08 -4.56
C PRO A 93 7.03 12.45 -3.90
N ARG A 94 6.91 13.11 -2.75
CA ARG A 94 8.05 13.25 -1.84
C ARG A 94 8.30 11.91 -1.15
N LEU A 95 9.55 11.67 -0.81
CA LEU A 95 10.02 10.37 -0.30
C LEU A 95 10.27 10.40 1.22
N LEU A 96 9.98 11.53 1.85
CA LEU A 96 10.39 11.85 3.21
C LEU A 96 9.26 11.64 4.20
N ASP A 97 9.57 11.07 5.36
CA ASP A 97 8.58 10.72 6.39
C ASP A 97 7.65 9.61 5.86
N GLN A 98 8.27 8.46 5.55
CA GLN A 98 7.56 7.25 5.12
C GLN A 98 6.94 6.58 6.34
N GLN A 99 5.63 6.29 6.29
CA GLN A 99 4.90 5.81 7.45
C GLN A 99 4.45 4.34 7.33
N PRO A 100 4.41 3.59 8.44
CA PRO A 100 3.89 2.22 8.53
C PRO A 100 2.51 2.00 7.90
N ILE A 101 1.60 2.96 8.01
CA ILE A 101 0.23 2.83 7.49
C ILE A 101 0.19 2.64 5.97
N GLU A 102 1.07 3.32 5.24
CA GLU A 102 1.14 3.19 3.78
C GLU A 102 1.60 1.77 3.40
N ALA A 103 2.61 1.22 4.08
CA ALA A 103 3.04 -0.15 3.85
C ALA A 103 1.92 -1.16 4.15
N CYS A 104 1.20 -0.98 5.27
CA CYS A 104 0.07 -1.83 5.63
C CYS A 104 -1.06 -1.77 4.60
N ALA A 105 -1.41 -0.57 4.13
CA ALA A 105 -2.44 -0.39 3.11
C ALA A 105 -2.05 -1.04 1.78
N THR A 106 -0.78 -0.93 1.40
CA THR A 106 -0.26 -1.58 0.20
C THR A 106 -0.33 -3.10 0.30
N VAL A 107 0.00 -3.68 1.46
CA VAL A 107 -0.17 -5.13 1.71
C VAL A 107 -1.64 -5.53 1.52
N ASP A 108 -2.57 -4.84 2.17
CA ASP A 108 -4.00 -5.18 2.09
C ASP A 108 -4.57 -5.00 0.67
N ALA A 109 -4.22 -3.91 -0.02
CA ALA A 109 -4.68 -3.63 -1.37
C ALA A 109 -4.16 -4.66 -2.38
N ALA A 110 -2.88 -5.03 -2.25
CA ALA A 110 -2.25 -6.02 -3.11
C ALA A 110 -2.85 -7.42 -2.87
N LEU A 111 -3.15 -7.80 -1.62
CA LEU A 111 -3.83 -9.06 -1.34
C LEU A 111 -5.27 -9.07 -1.87
N ALA A 112 -6.02 -7.97 -1.76
CA ALA A 112 -7.34 -7.84 -2.37
C ALA A 112 -7.28 -7.98 -3.91
N ALA A 113 -6.28 -7.37 -4.55
CA ALA A 113 -6.03 -7.52 -5.99
C ALA A 113 -5.67 -8.96 -6.37
N TYR A 114 -4.88 -9.65 -5.53
CA TYR A 114 -4.58 -11.06 -5.73
C TYR A 114 -5.83 -11.93 -5.60
N GLU A 115 -6.67 -11.70 -4.60
CA GLU A 115 -7.92 -12.46 -4.44
C GLU A 115 -8.84 -12.29 -5.64
N ALA A 116 -8.97 -11.07 -6.16
CA ALA A 116 -9.82 -10.74 -7.31
C ALA A 116 -9.29 -11.29 -8.65
N THR A 117 -7.96 -11.45 -8.81
CA THR A 117 -7.36 -11.72 -10.14
C THR A 117 -6.47 -12.95 -10.22
N ARG A 118 -5.99 -13.46 -9.08
CA ARG A 118 -4.98 -14.52 -8.93
C ARG A 118 -3.64 -14.25 -9.62
N GLN A 119 -3.36 -13.00 -10.01
CA GLN A 119 -2.07 -12.63 -10.62
C GLN A 119 -0.97 -12.51 -9.56
N SER A 120 0.10 -13.29 -9.70
CA SER A 120 1.20 -13.37 -8.73
C SER A 120 1.95 -12.05 -8.50
N LYS A 121 1.92 -11.11 -9.45
CA LYS A 121 2.52 -9.78 -9.29
C LYS A 121 2.02 -9.04 -8.05
N TRP A 122 0.76 -9.26 -7.67
CA TRP A 122 0.17 -8.64 -6.49
C TRP A 122 0.71 -9.24 -5.19
N LEU A 123 1.02 -10.55 -5.17
CA LEU A 123 1.69 -11.17 -4.03
C LEU A 123 3.10 -10.63 -3.86
N ILE A 124 3.82 -10.42 -4.97
CA ILE A 124 5.15 -9.81 -4.95
C ILE A 124 5.05 -8.40 -4.38
N MET A 125 4.09 -7.58 -4.82
CA MET A 125 3.84 -6.24 -4.26
C MET A 125 3.57 -6.29 -2.75
N ALA A 126 2.71 -7.20 -2.29
CA ALA A 126 2.43 -7.38 -0.86
C ALA A 126 3.69 -7.76 -0.06
N GLN A 127 4.49 -8.71 -0.57
CA GLN A 127 5.75 -9.14 0.06
C GLN A 127 6.76 -7.99 0.12
N THR A 128 6.93 -7.24 -0.97
CA THR A 128 7.86 -6.11 -1.03
C THR A 128 7.44 -4.99 -0.07
N ALA A 129 6.16 -4.68 0.04
CA ALA A 129 5.67 -3.71 1.02
C ALA A 129 5.81 -4.21 2.47
N HIS A 130 5.57 -5.50 2.72
CA HIS A 130 5.77 -6.09 4.05
C HIS A 130 7.25 -6.11 4.47
N ALA A 131 8.16 -6.39 3.54
CA ALA A 131 9.61 -6.41 3.79
C ALA A 131 10.17 -5.05 4.23
N TRP A 132 9.49 -3.95 3.88
CA TRP A 132 9.86 -2.59 4.31
C TRP A 132 9.93 -2.45 5.83
N PHE A 133 9.03 -3.11 6.57
CA PHE A 133 9.04 -3.11 8.04
C PHE A 133 10.31 -3.71 8.63
N PHE A 134 10.98 -4.59 7.89
CA PHE A 134 12.14 -5.36 8.36
C PHE A 134 13.47 -4.87 7.77
N GLY A 135 13.47 -3.74 7.07
CA GLY A 135 14.69 -3.10 6.58
C GLY A 135 14.90 -3.19 5.06
N GLU A 136 14.00 -3.79 4.28
CA GLU A 136 14.03 -3.65 2.82
C GLU A 136 13.43 -2.30 2.40
N ASN A 137 14.11 -1.23 2.82
CA ASN A 137 13.72 0.17 2.63
C ASN A 137 14.95 1.05 2.33
N ASP A 138 14.72 2.34 2.12
CA ASP A 138 15.75 3.28 1.67
C ASP A 138 16.97 3.39 2.60
N ASN A 139 16.80 3.15 3.89
CA ASN A 139 17.86 3.27 4.89
C ASN A 139 18.41 1.92 5.34
N GLY A 140 17.84 0.80 4.92
CA GLY A 140 18.23 -0.52 5.42
C GLY A 140 17.90 -0.75 6.90
N LEU A 141 16.97 0.04 7.47
CA LEU A 141 16.69 0.04 8.91
C LEU A 141 15.35 -0.64 9.21
N PRO A 142 15.30 -1.65 10.09
CA PRO A 142 14.04 -2.25 10.49
C PRO A 142 13.20 -1.25 11.30
N LEU A 143 11.92 -1.11 10.92
CA LEU A 143 10.94 -0.38 11.72
C LEU A 143 10.35 -1.27 12.82
N SER A 144 10.34 -2.59 12.63
CA SER A 144 9.90 -3.55 13.65
C SER A 144 10.93 -3.66 14.78
N ASP A 145 10.45 -3.63 16.02
CA ASP A 145 11.18 -3.95 17.24
C ASP A 145 11.04 -5.46 17.57
N LEU A 146 12.10 -6.08 18.09
CA LEU A 146 12.13 -7.48 18.54
C LEU A 146 11.07 -7.82 19.61
N ARG A 147 10.54 -6.82 20.32
CA ARG A 147 9.48 -6.91 21.33
C ARG A 147 8.08 -6.72 20.75
N GLY A 148 7.96 -6.62 19.42
CA GLY A 148 6.68 -6.46 18.71
C GLY A 148 6.22 -5.01 18.51
N GLY A 149 7.06 -4.03 18.86
CA GLY A 149 6.84 -2.61 18.57
C GLY A 149 7.09 -2.27 17.10
N CYS A 150 6.68 -1.05 16.69
CA CYS A 150 6.97 -0.51 15.37
C CYS A 150 7.26 0.98 15.49
N TYR A 151 8.36 1.43 14.89
CA TYR A 151 8.74 2.83 14.81
C TYR A 151 7.82 3.61 13.86
N ASP A 152 7.55 4.88 14.19
CA ASP A 152 6.51 5.69 13.53
C ASP A 152 6.82 6.11 12.10
N GLY A 153 8.06 5.91 11.65
CA GLY A 153 8.38 6.16 10.27
C GLY A 153 9.86 6.21 9.98
N LEU A 154 10.14 6.38 8.70
CA LEU A 154 11.47 6.56 8.15
C LEU A 154 11.62 8.00 7.64
N THR A 155 12.51 8.74 8.31
CA THR A 155 12.87 10.12 7.98
C THR A 155 14.17 10.15 7.17
N GLU A 156 14.56 11.33 6.66
CA GLU A 156 15.85 11.53 5.98
C GLU A 156 17.06 11.01 6.77
N THR A 157 17.02 11.16 8.09
CA THR A 157 18.15 10.85 8.97
C THR A 157 18.02 9.50 9.68
N GLY A 158 16.95 8.74 9.38
CA GLY A 158 16.69 7.42 9.96
C GLY A 158 15.33 7.33 10.64
N LEU A 159 15.22 6.45 11.63
CA LEU A 159 13.94 6.10 12.27
C LEU A 159 13.39 7.27 13.11
N ASN A 160 12.10 7.56 12.93
CA ASN A 160 11.32 8.20 13.98
C ASN A 160 11.13 7.20 15.13
N ARG A 161 11.82 7.42 16.23
CA ARG A 161 11.92 6.46 17.34
C ARG A 161 10.64 6.33 18.18
N ASN A 162 9.63 7.15 17.92
CA ASN A 162 8.32 6.97 18.54
C ASN A 162 7.70 5.64 18.11
N GLN A 163 6.89 5.05 18.99
CA GLN A 163 6.19 3.79 18.74
C GLN A 163 4.70 3.97 19.08
N GLY A 164 4.02 4.74 18.25
CA GLY A 164 2.59 4.99 18.35
C GLY A 164 1.76 3.73 18.09
N ALA A 165 0.53 3.73 18.61
CA ALA A 165 -0.40 2.61 18.44
C ALA A 165 -0.68 2.31 16.96
N GLU A 166 -0.77 3.35 16.12
CA GLU A 166 -1.02 3.22 14.68
C GLU A 166 0.06 2.37 13.99
N SER A 167 1.34 2.69 14.23
CA SER A 167 2.49 1.99 13.68
C SER A 167 2.54 0.53 14.11
N ILE A 168 2.27 0.28 15.40
CA ILE A 168 2.20 -1.07 15.95
C ILE A 168 1.08 -1.85 15.27
N LEU A 169 -0.12 -1.26 15.16
CA LEU A 169 -1.25 -1.91 14.49
C LEU A 169 -0.98 -2.15 13.01
N ALA A 170 -0.34 -1.21 12.30
CA ALA A 170 0.03 -1.36 10.91
C ALA A 170 0.95 -2.57 10.69
N LEU A 171 1.98 -2.74 11.53
CA LEU A 171 2.85 -3.91 11.50
C LEU A 171 2.07 -5.21 11.79
N GLN A 172 1.27 -5.23 12.86
CA GLN A 172 0.55 -6.44 13.25
C GLN A 172 -0.55 -6.85 12.26
N MET A 173 -1.25 -5.89 11.66
CA MET A 173 -2.21 -6.15 10.59
C MET A 173 -1.52 -6.70 9.36
N SER A 174 -0.38 -6.12 8.96
CA SER A 174 0.43 -6.63 7.85
C SER A 174 0.90 -8.06 8.10
N ASN A 175 1.41 -8.36 9.31
CA ASN A 175 1.80 -9.72 9.71
C ASN A 175 0.63 -10.71 9.60
N CYS A 176 -0.55 -10.33 10.12
CA CYS A 176 -1.75 -11.16 10.04
C CYS A 176 -2.18 -11.40 8.59
N ALA A 177 -2.15 -10.36 7.76
CA ALA A 177 -2.54 -10.43 6.35
C ALA A 177 -1.60 -11.36 5.56
N MET A 178 -0.29 -11.21 5.74
CA MET A 178 0.71 -12.05 5.11
C MET A 178 0.62 -13.51 5.60
N ALA A 179 0.43 -13.75 6.89
CA ALA A 179 0.25 -15.09 7.43
C ALA A 179 -0.99 -15.80 6.84
N ARG A 180 -2.12 -15.08 6.68
CA ARG A 180 -3.30 -15.62 5.98
C ARG A 180 -2.99 -15.97 4.53
N ALA A 181 -2.27 -15.11 3.81
CA ALA A 181 -1.87 -15.36 2.43
C ALA A 181 -1.01 -16.63 2.30
N THR A 182 -0.01 -16.82 3.16
CA THR A 182 0.83 -18.02 3.17
C THR A 182 0.02 -19.30 3.45
N ASN A 183 -0.91 -19.25 4.41
CA ASN A 183 -1.76 -20.40 4.75
C ASN A 183 -2.76 -20.80 3.64
N ILE A 184 -3.03 -19.94 2.67
CA ILE A 184 -3.90 -20.22 1.50
C ILE A 184 -3.10 -20.95 0.38
N GLY A 185 -1.87 -21.39 0.65
CA GLY A 185 -1.05 -22.18 -0.28
C GLY A 185 -0.05 -21.35 -1.10
N ILE A 186 0.28 -20.14 -0.63
CA ILE A 186 1.33 -19.32 -1.24
C ILE A 186 2.69 -19.76 -0.67
N ASN A 187 3.18 -20.91 -1.15
CA ASN A 187 4.55 -21.35 -0.91
C ASN A 187 5.49 -20.62 -1.87
N GLN A 188 5.92 -19.42 -1.50
CA GLN A 188 7.27 -18.96 -1.88
C GLN A 188 8.10 -18.88 -0.60
N PRO A 189 9.35 -19.36 -0.63
CA PRO A 189 10.22 -19.21 0.53
C PRO A 189 10.40 -17.71 0.79
N LEU A 190 10.03 -17.28 2.01
CA LEU A 190 10.48 -16.00 2.54
C LEU A 190 12.01 -15.98 2.37
N ARG A 191 12.55 -14.96 1.67
CA ARG A 191 13.99 -14.80 1.63
C ARG A 191 14.46 -14.67 3.08
N PRO A 192 15.49 -15.41 3.51
CA PRO A 192 15.98 -15.31 4.87
C PRO A 192 16.31 -13.86 5.16
N ILE A 193 15.74 -13.35 6.25
CA ILE A 193 16.04 -12.02 6.79
C ILE A 193 17.56 -11.98 6.95
N GLY A 194 18.20 -11.10 6.20
CA GLY A 194 19.64 -10.87 6.30
C GLY A 194 19.96 -10.26 7.66
N LEU A 195 20.07 -11.10 8.69
CA LEU A 195 20.69 -10.75 9.96
C LEU A 195 22.20 -10.65 9.67
N SER A 196 22.65 -9.46 9.28
CA SER A 196 24.06 -9.14 9.39
C SER A 196 24.43 -9.09 10.87
N MET A 197 25.21 -10.08 11.31
CA MET A 197 25.92 -10.13 12.58
C MET A 197 26.81 -8.90 12.79
#